data_AF-A0A455T318-F1
#
_entry.id   AF-A0A455T318-F1
#
_cell.length_a   1.000
_cell.length_b   1.000
_cell.length_c   1.000
_cell.angle_alpha   90.00
_cell.angle_beta   90.00
_cell.angle_gamma   90.00
#
_symmetry.space_group_name_H-M   'P 1'
#
loop_
_entity.id
_entity.type
_entity.pdbx_description
1 polymer ?
#
loop_
_entity_poly.entity_id
_entity_poly.type
_entity_poly.pdbx_seq_one_letter_code
_entity_poly.pdbx_strand_id
1 'polypeptide(L)'
;MDEWMERVMRRWSVYLFLLYGVVALVLLLSGCGGTGLSAERGSGGGNAPAGSGVRPKVVASAPAGGETATATAAPVSAPLASPTVTVVPTRPAQAAIIGVALSFYSAVQAQNYTRAYGYLANDVTINPTGDRPRPLTRDLFVQTARSLDETMGKVTAFSAEVDANSPMVIIMTISRSNLAAYHSHLVFKDLGGSWKIASLDRI
;
A
#
# COMPACT_ATOMS: atom_id res chain seq x y z
N MET A 1 7.83 9.87 27.98
CA MET A 1 8.53 10.65 26.94
C MET A 1 10.00 10.39 27.10
N ASP A 2 10.48 9.32 26.48
CA ASP A 2 11.54 8.53 27.09
C ASP A 2 12.90 8.83 26.46
N GLU A 3 13.91 8.94 27.31
CA GLU A 3 15.35 9.12 27.00
C GLU A 3 15.88 8.19 25.89
N TRP A 4 15.23 7.03 25.71
CA TRP A 4 15.52 6.07 24.65
C TRP A 4 15.00 6.56 23.28
N MET A 5 13.81 7.16 23.20
CA MET A 5 13.30 7.78 21.98
C MET A 5 14.13 9.00 21.56
N GLU A 6 14.53 9.85 22.50
CA GLU A 6 15.47 10.97 22.25
C GLU A 6 16.75 10.46 21.57
N ARG A 7 17.37 9.41 22.11
CA ARG A 7 18.59 8.81 21.54
C ARG A 7 18.37 8.14 20.19
N VAL A 8 17.24 7.44 19.99
CA VAL A 8 16.91 6.82 18.70
C VAL A 8 16.61 7.89 17.63
N MET A 9 15.85 8.94 17.95
CA MET A 9 15.51 10.01 17.02
C MET A 9 16.71 10.93 16.70
N ARG A 10 17.58 11.24 17.68
CA ARG A 10 18.85 11.93 17.40
C ARG A 10 19.75 11.09 16.50
N ARG A 11 19.86 9.78 16.74
CA ARG A 11 20.65 8.88 15.88
C ARG A 11 20.06 8.76 14.48
N TRP A 12 18.73 8.81 14.34
CA TRP A 12 18.03 8.90 13.05
C TRP A 12 18.36 10.18 12.30
N SER A 13 18.18 11.34 12.93
CA SER A 13 18.43 12.64 12.30
C SER A 13 19.89 12.74 11.82
N VAL A 14 20.85 12.35 12.67
CA VAL A 14 22.27 12.28 12.31
C VAL A 14 22.53 11.29 11.17
N TYR A 15 21.91 10.10 11.16
CA TYR A 15 22.05 9.16 10.04
C TYR A 15 21.45 9.70 8.73
N LEU A 16 20.33 10.42 8.78
CA LEU A 16 19.71 11.01 7.60
C LEU A 16 20.61 12.12 7.02
N PHE A 17 21.15 13.00 7.87
CA PHE A 17 22.10 14.03 7.45
C PHE A 17 23.40 13.43 6.90
N LEU A 18 23.93 12.35 7.49
CA LEU A 18 25.11 11.65 6.98
C LEU A 18 24.83 10.94 5.64
N LEU A 19 23.65 10.32 5.47
CA LEU A 19 23.25 9.72 4.18
C LEU A 19 23.22 10.77 3.07
N TYR A 20 22.60 11.92 3.32
CA TYR A 20 22.54 13.02 2.35
C TYR A 20 23.92 13.63 2.06
N GLY A 21 24.79 13.76 3.07
CA GLY A 21 26.17 14.22 2.91
C GLY A 21 27.00 13.27 2.03
N VAL A 22 26.89 11.96 2.26
CA VAL A 22 27.58 10.95 1.43
C VAL A 22 26.99 10.89 0.02
N VAL A 23 25.67 10.97 -0.17
CA VAL A 23 25.05 11.01 -1.50
C VAL A 23 25.48 12.24 -2.29
N ALA A 24 25.56 13.43 -1.67
CA ALA A 24 26.07 14.62 -2.33
C ALA A 24 27.54 14.47 -2.74
N LEU A 25 28.38 13.89 -1.88
CA LEU A 25 29.80 13.65 -2.16
C LEU A 25 30.01 12.59 -3.26
N VAL A 26 29.23 11.51 -3.27
CA VAL A 26 29.30 10.46 -4.30
C VAL A 26 28.81 10.98 -5.65
N LEU A 27 27.71 11.75 -5.70
CA LEU A 27 27.23 12.37 -6.95
C LEU A 27 28.23 13.39 -7.54
N LEU A 28 29.06 14.04 -6.70
CA LEU A 28 30.16 14.88 -7.16
C LEU A 28 31.39 14.09 -7.67
N LEU A 29 31.55 12.83 -7.25
CA LEU A 29 32.71 11.99 -7.60
C LEU A 29 32.44 10.99 -8.73
N SER A 30 31.19 10.55 -8.93
CA SER A 30 30.82 9.53 -9.94
C SER A 30 30.71 10.06 -11.39
N GLY A 31 31.25 11.24 -11.69
CA GLY A 31 31.18 11.89 -13.00
C GLY A 31 32.10 11.33 -14.10
N CYS A 32 32.65 10.11 -13.96
CA CYS A 32 33.66 9.59 -14.91
C CYS A 32 33.68 8.05 -15.03
N GLY A 33 33.65 7.54 -16.27
CA GLY A 33 33.79 6.10 -16.63
C GLY A 33 32.52 5.25 -16.49
N GLY A 34 32.30 4.18 -17.27
CA GLY A 34 33.08 3.68 -18.41
C GLY A 34 32.78 2.21 -18.78
N THR A 35 31.95 2.00 -19.80
CA THR A 35 31.74 0.78 -20.65
C THR A 35 32.19 -0.63 -20.18
N GLY A 36 31.27 -1.61 -20.20
CA GLY A 36 31.53 -3.06 -20.14
C GLY A 36 30.39 -3.89 -20.79
N LEU A 37 30.62 -5.12 -21.24
CA LEU A 37 29.75 -5.88 -22.18
C LEU A 37 29.72 -7.42 -21.95
N SER A 38 28.73 -8.12 -22.54
CA SER A 38 28.49 -9.61 -22.56
C SER A 38 27.99 -10.24 -21.24
N ALA A 39 27.10 -11.27 -21.15
CA ALA A 39 26.72 -12.47 -21.94
C ALA A 39 27.66 -13.70 -21.70
N GLU A 40 27.25 -14.98 -21.61
CA GLU A 40 25.98 -15.74 -21.88
C GLU A 40 25.93 -17.01 -20.92
N ARG A 41 25.25 -18.20 -21.00
CA ARG A 41 24.31 -18.96 -21.90
C ARG A 41 23.65 -20.18 -21.17
N GLY A 42 22.36 -20.52 -21.46
CA GLY A 42 21.76 -21.88 -21.30
C GLY A 42 21.32 -22.37 -19.89
N SER A 43 20.63 -23.53 -19.69
CA SER A 43 19.94 -24.47 -20.61
C SER A 43 19.04 -25.52 -19.86
N GLY A 44 17.93 -26.00 -20.47
CA GLY A 44 17.09 -27.16 -20.03
C GLY A 44 16.12 -26.91 -18.84
N GLY A 45 14.96 -27.58 -18.65
CA GLY A 45 14.28 -28.69 -19.35
C GLY A 45 14.01 -29.90 -18.39
N GLY A 46 12.81 -30.49 -18.20
CA GLY A 46 11.46 -30.25 -18.76
C GLY A 46 10.40 -31.20 -18.11
N ASN A 47 9.31 -31.50 -18.84
CA ASN A 47 8.19 -32.44 -18.55
C ASN A 47 7.05 -32.05 -17.58
N ALA A 48 5.82 -32.32 -18.04
CA ALA A 48 4.60 -32.60 -17.27
C ALA A 48 4.20 -34.10 -17.47
N PRO A 49 3.08 -34.60 -16.92
CA PRO A 49 1.87 -34.65 -17.75
C PRO A 49 0.51 -34.46 -17.02
N ALA A 50 -0.54 -34.45 -17.84
CA ALA A 50 -1.95 -34.09 -17.60
C ALA A 50 -2.77 -34.89 -16.56
N GLY A 51 -3.91 -34.30 -16.17
CA GLY A 51 -5.03 -34.95 -15.45
C GLY A 51 -6.37 -34.20 -15.63
N SER A 52 -7.46 -34.96 -15.87
CA SER A 52 -8.87 -34.53 -16.06
C SER A 52 -9.43 -33.67 -14.89
N GLY A 53 -10.49 -32.85 -14.99
CA GLY A 53 -11.49 -32.58 -16.04
C GLY A 53 -12.91 -32.44 -15.45
N VAL A 54 -13.89 -31.89 -16.22
CA VAL A 54 -15.33 -31.70 -15.84
C VAL A 54 -15.59 -30.66 -14.71
N ARG A 55 -15.84 -29.38 -15.05
CA ARG A 55 -17.15 -28.69 -15.26
C ARG A 55 -17.86 -28.18 -13.96
N PRO A 56 -18.56 -27.01 -13.98
CA PRO A 56 -19.04 -26.34 -12.78
C PRO A 56 -20.45 -26.75 -12.35
N LYS A 57 -20.76 -26.61 -11.06
CA LYS A 57 -22.11 -26.78 -10.49
C LYS A 57 -22.71 -25.43 -10.08
N VAL A 58 -23.43 -24.80 -10.99
CA VAL A 58 -24.42 -23.76 -10.65
C VAL A 58 -25.68 -24.45 -10.17
N VAL A 59 -26.26 -23.99 -9.05
CA VAL A 59 -27.64 -24.32 -8.66
C VAL A 59 -28.37 -23.00 -8.40
N ALA A 60 -29.27 -22.66 -9.30
CA ALA A 60 -30.34 -21.69 -9.06
C ALA A 60 -31.65 -22.48 -8.93
N SER A 61 -32.48 -22.15 -7.94
CA SER A 61 -33.79 -22.78 -7.75
C SER A 61 -34.77 -21.81 -7.10
N ALA A 62 -35.52 -21.15 -7.97
CA ALA A 62 -36.86 -20.61 -7.73
C ALA A 62 -37.82 -21.36 -8.71
N PRO A 63 -39.16 -21.17 -8.69
CA PRO A 63 -39.97 -20.29 -7.85
C PRO A 63 -41.19 -20.99 -7.18
N ALA A 64 -41.98 -20.26 -6.40
CA ALA A 64 -43.38 -20.59 -6.09
C ALA A 64 -44.16 -19.36 -5.57
N GLY A 65 -45.33 -19.03 -6.16
CA GLY A 65 -46.34 -18.06 -5.67
C GLY A 65 -45.91 -16.57 -5.58
N GLY A 66 -46.59 -15.57 -6.13
CA GLY A 66 -47.75 -15.58 -7.03
C GLY A 66 -49.09 -15.22 -6.36
N GLU A 67 -49.48 -13.95 -6.39
CA GLU A 67 -50.89 -13.53 -6.36
C GLU A 67 -51.10 -12.09 -6.89
N THR A 68 -52.36 -11.74 -7.20
CA THR A 68 -52.74 -10.66 -8.14
C THR A 68 -53.22 -9.38 -7.44
N ALA A 69 -52.86 -8.20 -7.97
CA ALA A 69 -53.62 -6.97 -7.72
C ALA A 69 -53.46 -5.96 -8.88
N THR A 70 -54.57 -5.58 -9.52
CA THR A 70 -54.63 -4.50 -10.52
C THR A 70 -55.39 -3.31 -9.93
N ALA A 71 -54.82 -2.10 -10.00
CA ALA A 71 -55.54 -0.86 -9.69
C ALA A 71 -55.01 0.29 -10.56
N THR A 72 -55.93 1.05 -11.17
CA THR A 72 -55.64 2.14 -12.12
C THR A 72 -55.76 3.51 -11.45
N ALA A 73 -54.70 4.35 -11.53
CA ALA A 73 -54.82 5.80 -11.45
C ALA A 73 -53.56 6.52 -11.99
N ALA A 74 -53.77 7.67 -12.62
CA ALA A 74 -52.77 8.68 -13.03
C ALA A 74 -53.51 10.03 -13.22
N PRO A 75 -52.83 11.18 -13.47
CA PRO A 75 -51.40 11.48 -13.39
C PRO A 75 -51.07 12.69 -12.45
N VAL A 76 -49.80 12.87 -12.09
CA VAL A 76 -49.27 14.20 -11.67
C VAL A 76 -47.86 14.37 -12.22
N SER A 77 -47.61 15.50 -12.89
CA SER A 77 -46.27 15.86 -13.39
C SER A 77 -45.42 16.52 -12.30
N ALA A 78 -44.16 16.11 -12.19
CA ALA A 78 -43.12 16.83 -11.44
C ALA A 78 -41.87 16.96 -12.33
N PRO A 79 -41.15 18.10 -12.31
CA PRO A 79 -39.96 18.29 -13.14
C PRO A 79 -38.81 17.39 -12.68
N LEU A 80 -38.05 16.83 -13.63
CA LEU A 80 -36.86 16.03 -13.34
C LEU A 80 -35.70 16.93 -12.88
N ALA A 81 -35.69 17.27 -11.59
CA ALA A 81 -34.45 17.50 -10.88
C ALA A 81 -33.78 16.14 -10.67
N SER A 82 -32.76 15.80 -11.46
CA SER A 82 -31.96 14.59 -11.23
C SER A 82 -31.21 14.71 -9.91
N PRO A 83 -31.48 13.87 -8.89
CA PRO A 83 -30.58 13.75 -7.76
C PRO A 83 -29.30 13.06 -8.26
N THR A 84 -28.22 13.81 -8.45
CA THR A 84 -26.89 13.20 -8.54
C THR A 84 -26.66 12.47 -7.23
N VAL A 85 -26.78 11.14 -7.25
CA VAL A 85 -26.68 10.33 -6.05
C VAL A 85 -25.25 10.43 -5.54
N THR A 86 -25.05 11.15 -4.44
CA THR A 86 -23.85 11.05 -3.61
C THR A 86 -23.83 9.65 -3.00
N VAL A 87 -23.39 8.66 -3.78
CA VAL A 87 -23.20 7.30 -3.29
C VAL A 87 -22.16 7.37 -2.18
N VAL A 88 -22.45 6.75 -1.04
CA VAL A 88 -21.53 6.64 0.09
C VAL A 88 -21.04 5.19 0.17
N PRO A 89 -20.09 4.76 -0.69
CA PRO A 89 -19.54 3.41 -0.67
C PRO A 89 -18.38 3.30 0.35
N THR A 90 -18.47 4.00 1.49
CA THR A 90 -17.35 4.10 2.45
C THR A 90 -16.91 2.72 2.93
N ARG A 91 -17.84 1.79 3.21
CA ARG A 91 -17.51 0.44 3.68
C ARG A 91 -16.85 -0.45 2.60
N PRO A 92 -17.34 -0.51 1.34
CA PRO A 92 -16.59 -1.11 0.23
C PRO A 92 -15.20 -0.49 0.00
N ALA A 93 -15.08 0.84 0.04
CA ALA A 93 -13.80 1.53 -0.13
C ALA A 93 -12.81 1.20 1.01
N GLN A 94 -13.27 1.29 2.27
CA GLN A 94 -12.51 0.90 3.47
C GLN A 94 -11.98 -0.53 3.37
N ALA A 95 -12.81 -1.50 2.98
CA ALA A 95 -12.37 -2.89 2.80
C ALA A 95 -11.26 -3.02 1.74
N ALA A 96 -11.33 -2.25 0.65
CA ALA A 96 -10.30 -2.23 -0.39
C ALA A 96 -8.99 -1.60 0.10
N ILE A 97 -9.02 -0.44 0.76
CA ILE A 97 -7.80 0.23 1.26
C ILE A 97 -7.14 -0.56 2.40
N ILE A 98 -7.91 -1.22 3.29
CA ILE A 98 -7.39 -2.17 4.28
C ILE A 98 -6.68 -3.34 3.57
N GLY A 99 -7.28 -3.90 2.52
CA GLY A 99 -6.68 -4.96 1.72
C GLY A 99 -5.34 -4.55 1.09
N VAL A 100 -5.22 -3.30 0.61
CA VAL A 100 -3.96 -2.74 0.10
C VAL A 100 -2.94 -2.51 1.23
N ALA A 101 -3.35 -1.95 2.37
CA ALA A 101 -2.49 -1.70 3.52
C ALA A 101 -1.87 -3.00 4.09
N LEU A 102 -2.68 -4.05 4.26
CA LEU A 102 -2.23 -5.37 4.70
C LEU A 102 -1.34 -6.05 3.64
N SER A 103 -1.66 -5.89 2.35
CA SER A 103 -0.83 -6.42 1.26
C SER A 103 0.54 -5.73 1.16
N PHE A 104 0.58 -4.42 1.44
CA PHE A 104 1.81 -3.63 1.51
C PHE A 104 2.71 -4.11 2.66
N TYR A 105 2.19 -4.18 3.89
CA TYR A 105 2.99 -4.63 5.03
C TYR A 105 3.35 -6.13 4.97
N SER A 106 2.51 -6.97 4.36
CA SER A 106 2.87 -8.36 4.01
C SER A 106 4.09 -8.42 3.07
N ALA A 107 4.16 -7.54 2.07
CA ALA A 107 5.30 -7.47 1.16
C ALA A 107 6.56 -6.89 1.83
N VAL A 108 6.42 -5.95 2.78
CA VAL A 108 7.53 -5.46 3.62
C VAL A 108 8.06 -6.56 4.54
N GLN A 109 7.18 -7.30 5.22
CA GLN A 109 7.53 -8.45 6.06
C GLN A 109 8.25 -9.56 5.27
N ALA A 110 7.78 -9.84 4.05
CA ALA A 110 8.44 -10.77 3.12
C ALA A 110 9.72 -10.20 2.48
N GLN A 111 10.17 -9.01 2.89
CA GLN A 111 11.33 -8.26 2.35
C GLN A 111 11.28 -8.01 0.83
N ASN A 112 10.10 -8.14 0.23
CA ASN A 112 9.86 -7.93 -1.20
C ASN A 112 9.51 -6.46 -1.43
N TYR A 113 10.49 -5.59 -1.21
CA TYR A 113 10.32 -4.13 -1.31
C TYR A 113 9.89 -3.67 -2.71
N THR A 114 10.19 -4.44 -3.77
CA THR A 114 9.65 -4.17 -5.12
C THR A 114 8.14 -4.38 -5.18
N ARG A 115 7.62 -5.47 -4.62
CA ARG A 115 6.17 -5.69 -4.51
C ARG A 115 5.52 -4.68 -3.57
N ALA A 116 6.16 -4.33 -2.46
CA ALA A 116 5.67 -3.33 -1.52
C ALA A 116 5.52 -1.94 -2.20
N TYR A 117 6.56 -1.48 -2.91
CA TYR A 117 6.48 -0.22 -3.68
C TYR A 117 5.34 -0.23 -4.72
N GLY A 118 4.98 -1.40 -5.26
CA GLY A 118 3.85 -1.56 -6.19
C GLY A 118 2.46 -1.21 -5.62
N TYR A 119 2.31 -1.07 -4.29
CA TYR A 119 1.08 -0.59 -3.64
C TYR A 119 1.06 0.93 -3.41
N LEU A 120 2.18 1.62 -3.64
CA LEU A 120 2.29 3.08 -3.55
C LEU A 120 1.81 3.76 -4.84
N ALA A 121 1.48 5.04 -4.76
CA ALA A 121 1.23 5.90 -5.93
C ALA A 121 2.56 6.35 -6.58
N ASN A 122 2.52 6.78 -7.84
CA ASN A 122 3.73 7.26 -8.56
C ASN A 122 4.30 8.56 -7.96
N ASP A 123 3.44 9.35 -7.33
CA ASP A 123 3.67 10.61 -6.64
C ASP A 123 3.64 10.46 -5.11
N VAL A 124 3.89 9.24 -4.60
CA VAL A 124 3.88 8.94 -3.17
C VAL A 124 4.87 9.83 -2.39
N THR A 125 4.44 10.28 -1.20
CA THR A 125 5.29 11.06 -0.29
C THR A 125 5.50 10.37 1.05
N ILE A 126 6.62 10.69 1.72
CA ILE A 126 6.92 10.28 3.09
C ILE A 126 6.96 11.49 4.04
N ASN A 127 6.45 11.33 5.26
CA ASN A 127 6.51 12.36 6.30
C ASN A 127 6.82 11.80 7.71
N PRO A 128 8.08 11.52 8.04
CA PRO A 128 8.44 10.82 9.28
C PRO A 128 8.38 11.68 10.56
N THR A 129 8.13 12.99 10.46
CA THR A 129 8.24 13.95 11.57
C THR A 129 7.15 15.02 11.61
N GLY A 130 6.18 15.00 10.68
CA GLY A 130 5.23 16.11 10.51
C GLY A 130 5.83 17.33 9.76
N ASP A 131 7.01 17.14 9.17
CA ASP A 131 7.68 18.09 8.26
C ASP A 131 6.93 18.27 6.94
N ARG A 132 7.51 19.02 6.00
CA ARG A 132 7.04 19.03 4.60
C ARG A 132 7.18 17.63 3.99
N PRO A 133 6.11 17.02 3.46
CA PRO A 133 6.17 15.72 2.78
C PRO A 133 7.18 15.72 1.63
N ARG A 134 7.94 14.63 1.49
CA ARG A 134 8.98 14.49 0.45
C ARG A 134 8.62 13.37 -0.52
N PRO A 135 8.84 13.50 -1.84
CA PRO A 135 8.64 12.41 -2.79
C PRO A 135 9.47 11.18 -2.40
N LEU A 136 8.83 10.01 -2.35
CA LEU A 136 9.44 8.75 -1.96
C LEU A 136 9.66 7.88 -3.20
N THR A 137 10.83 8.04 -3.84
CA THR A 137 11.18 7.25 -5.03
C THR A 137 11.39 5.77 -4.70
N ARG A 138 11.31 4.89 -5.71
CA ARG A 138 11.51 3.44 -5.54
C ARG A 138 12.83 3.09 -4.86
N ASP A 139 13.92 3.70 -5.30
CA ASP A 139 15.25 3.36 -4.78
C ASP A 139 15.42 3.87 -3.34
N LEU A 140 14.89 5.06 -3.02
CA LEU A 140 14.84 5.57 -1.65
C LEU A 140 13.97 4.66 -0.76
N PHE A 141 12.79 4.24 -1.22
CA PHE A 141 11.93 3.29 -0.50
C PHE A 141 12.67 1.97 -0.21
N VAL A 142 13.32 1.38 -1.21
CA VAL A 142 14.06 0.10 -1.04
C VAL A 142 15.26 0.29 -0.11
N GLN A 143 15.99 1.40 -0.20
CA GLN A 143 17.12 1.71 0.68
C GLN A 143 16.67 1.91 2.13
N THR A 144 15.64 2.72 2.36
CA THR A 144 15.08 2.95 3.69
C THR A 144 14.52 1.66 4.27
N ALA A 145 13.71 0.89 3.53
CA ALA A 145 13.12 -0.36 4.02
C ALA A 145 14.18 -1.41 4.42
N ARG A 146 15.28 -1.54 3.65
CA ARG A 146 16.42 -2.39 4.02
C ARG A 146 17.13 -1.89 5.28
N SER A 147 17.45 -0.60 5.35
CA SER A 147 18.15 -0.02 6.50
C SER A 147 17.31 -0.13 7.79
N LEU A 148 15.98 -0.07 7.69
CA LEU A 148 15.07 -0.34 8.81
C LEU A 148 15.13 -1.82 9.24
N ASP A 149 15.05 -2.77 8.31
CA ASP A 149 15.14 -4.19 8.62
C ASP A 149 16.51 -4.58 9.23
N GLU A 150 17.59 -3.91 8.81
CA GLU A 150 18.96 -4.07 9.34
C GLU A 150 19.13 -3.45 10.74
N THR A 151 18.60 -2.24 10.98
CA THR A 151 18.87 -1.48 12.23
C THR A 151 17.80 -1.65 13.31
N MET A 152 16.57 -1.99 12.92
CA MET A 152 15.38 -2.13 13.79
C MET A 152 14.76 -3.52 13.74
N GLY A 153 15.31 -4.41 12.92
CA GLY A 153 14.76 -5.73 12.70
C GLY A 153 13.59 -5.73 11.71
N LYS A 154 13.32 -6.92 11.16
CA LYS A 154 12.25 -7.17 10.19
C LYS A 154 10.87 -6.99 10.83
N VAL A 155 9.86 -6.67 10.03
CA VAL A 155 8.46 -6.64 10.49
C VAL A 155 8.00 -8.05 10.89
N THR A 156 7.56 -8.21 12.14
CA THR A 156 7.13 -9.49 12.72
C THR A 156 5.61 -9.65 12.79
N ALA A 157 4.88 -8.54 12.99
CA ALA A 157 3.41 -8.51 12.98
C ALA A 157 2.91 -7.12 12.58
N PHE A 158 1.68 -7.04 12.07
CA PHE A 158 1.00 -5.78 11.78
C PHE A 158 -0.52 -5.93 11.85
N SER A 159 -1.23 -4.85 12.19
CA SER A 159 -2.70 -4.71 12.09
C SER A 159 -3.09 -3.39 11.44
N ALA A 160 -4.30 -3.32 10.89
CA ALA A 160 -4.81 -2.17 10.14
C ALA A 160 -6.16 -1.72 10.70
N GLU A 161 -6.27 -0.44 11.05
CA GLU A 161 -7.50 0.19 11.54
C GLU A 161 -7.81 1.44 10.71
N VAL A 162 -9.09 1.78 10.51
CA VAL A 162 -9.47 3.00 9.79
C VAL A 162 -9.48 4.17 10.76
N ASP A 163 -8.89 5.31 10.40
CA ASP A 163 -9.02 6.52 11.20
C ASP A 163 -10.49 6.97 11.30
N ALA A 164 -10.95 7.27 12.52
CA ALA A 164 -12.34 7.60 12.79
C ALA A 164 -12.79 8.95 12.19
N ASN A 165 -11.84 9.83 11.85
CA ASN A 165 -12.09 11.18 11.35
C ASN A 165 -11.90 11.26 9.82
N SER A 166 -11.06 10.39 9.26
CA SER A 166 -10.70 10.36 7.84
C SER A 166 -10.77 8.93 7.28
N PRO A 167 -11.87 8.53 6.60
CA PRO A 167 -12.06 7.16 6.11
C PRO A 167 -11.13 6.75 4.95
N MET A 168 -10.23 7.65 4.53
CA MET A 168 -9.17 7.41 3.55
C MET A 168 -7.79 7.27 4.21
N VAL A 169 -7.72 7.26 5.54
CA VAL A 169 -6.50 7.03 6.31
C VAL A 169 -6.60 5.69 7.05
N ILE A 170 -5.56 4.87 6.91
CA ILE A 170 -5.38 3.64 7.69
C ILE A 170 -4.27 3.87 8.71
N ILE A 171 -4.57 3.62 9.98
CA ILE A 171 -3.59 3.51 11.06
C ILE A 171 -3.05 2.08 11.03
N MET A 172 -1.78 1.93 10.68
CA MET A 172 -1.08 0.64 10.74
C MET A 172 -0.33 0.54 12.06
N THR A 173 -0.64 -0.46 12.88
CA THR A 173 0.18 -0.82 14.06
C THR A 173 1.17 -1.88 13.63
N ILE A 174 2.47 -1.65 13.83
CA ILE A 174 3.56 -2.45 13.23
C ILE A 174 4.57 -2.84 14.32
N SER A 175 4.88 -4.13 14.40
CA SER A 175 5.92 -4.69 15.26
C SER A 175 7.14 -5.11 14.45
N ARG A 176 8.35 -4.83 14.96
CA ARG A 176 9.64 -5.27 14.39
C ARG A 176 10.46 -6.02 15.44
N SER A 177 11.40 -6.86 15.02
CA SER A 177 12.12 -7.73 15.98
C SER A 177 13.01 -6.98 16.98
N ASN A 178 13.50 -5.78 16.66
CA ASN A 178 14.44 -5.02 17.49
C ASN A 178 13.89 -3.62 17.86
N LEU A 179 12.58 -3.41 17.77
CA LEU A 179 11.92 -2.13 18.04
C LEU A 179 10.55 -2.38 18.70
N ALA A 180 10.17 -1.52 19.65
CA ALA A 180 8.80 -1.47 20.14
C ALA A 180 7.80 -1.22 19.00
N ALA A 181 6.55 -1.69 19.18
CA ALA A 181 5.50 -1.46 18.20
C ALA A 181 5.24 0.04 17.99
N TYR A 182 4.94 0.43 16.76
CA TYR A 182 4.72 1.83 16.38
C TYR A 182 3.55 1.94 15.38
N HIS A 183 3.01 3.15 15.27
CA HIS A 183 1.98 3.46 14.27
C HIS A 183 2.59 4.11 13.03
N SER A 184 1.96 3.90 11.87
CA SER A 184 2.19 4.66 10.64
C SER A 184 0.84 4.97 10.01
N HIS A 185 0.56 6.25 9.72
CA HIS A 185 -0.65 6.65 9.00
C HIS A 185 -0.40 6.49 7.50
N LEU A 186 -1.28 5.75 6.82
CA LEU A 186 -1.28 5.58 5.37
C LEU A 186 -2.46 6.35 4.78
N VAL A 187 -2.20 7.39 3.99
CA VAL A 187 -3.24 8.14 3.26
C VAL A 187 -3.45 7.49 1.90
N PHE A 188 -4.71 7.18 1.57
CA PHE A 188 -5.09 6.51 0.32
C PHE A 188 -5.71 7.47 -0.69
N LYS A 189 -5.52 7.15 -1.98
CA LYS A 189 -6.31 7.71 -3.08
C LYS A 189 -6.70 6.63 -4.08
N ASP A 190 -7.85 6.83 -4.72
CA ASP A 190 -8.25 6.02 -5.86
C ASP A 190 -7.63 6.55 -7.16
N LEU A 191 -7.20 5.64 -8.02
CA LEU A 191 -6.69 5.92 -9.36
C LEU A 191 -7.57 5.23 -10.43
N GLY A 192 -8.90 5.35 -10.28
CA GLY A 192 -9.89 4.80 -11.22
C GLY A 192 -10.25 3.34 -10.94
N GLY A 193 -10.69 3.04 -9.72
CA GLY A 193 -10.92 1.67 -9.25
C GLY A 193 -9.64 0.93 -8.86
N SER A 194 -8.59 1.67 -8.48
CA SER A 194 -7.27 1.14 -8.09
C SER A 194 -6.68 1.98 -6.96
N TRP A 195 -7.00 1.61 -5.73
CA TRP A 195 -6.48 2.24 -4.52
C TRP A 195 -4.96 2.11 -4.38
N LYS A 196 -4.30 3.23 -4.08
CA LYS A 196 -2.87 3.33 -3.79
C LYS A 196 -2.61 4.16 -2.54
N ILE A 197 -1.49 3.88 -1.88
CA ILE A 197 -0.96 4.72 -0.79
C ILE A 197 -0.34 5.99 -1.41
N ALA A 198 -0.94 7.14 -1.13
CA ALA A 198 -0.51 8.47 -1.58
C ALA A 198 0.52 9.11 -0.65
N SER A 199 0.43 8.85 0.65
CA SER A 199 1.50 9.19 1.60
C SER A 199 1.54 8.22 2.77
N LEU A 200 2.70 8.15 3.40
CA LEU A 200 2.95 7.40 4.63
C LEU A 200 3.88 8.17 5.56
N ASP A 201 3.73 8.01 6.87
CA ASP A 201 4.73 8.56 7.80
C ASP A 201 6.02 7.73 7.75
N ARG A 202 5.87 6.40 7.77
CA ARG A 202 6.96 5.46 8.03
C ARG A 202 6.72 4.06 7.45
N ILE A 203 7.81 3.33 7.20
CA ILE A 203 7.86 1.94 6.72
C ILE A 203 8.19 1.00 7.89
#